data_AF-A0A7C4QU44-F1
#
_entry.id   AF-A0A7C4QU44-F1
#
_cell.length_a   1.000
_cell.length_b   1.000
_cell.length_c   1.000
_cell.angle_alpha   90.00
_cell.angle_beta   90.00
_cell.angle_gamma   90.00
#
_symmetry.space_group_name_H-M   'P 1'
#
loop_
_entity.id
_entity.type
_entity.pdbx_description
1 polymer ?
#
loop_
_entity_poly.entity_id
_entity_poly.type
_entity_poly.pdbx_seq_one_letter_code
_entity_poly.pdbx_strand_id
1 'polypeptide(L)'
;MKNLHELVADKLEQADPAARAVLLNIPLANIDRWLANGHTAPHRLEQWRQILLRAQASPEGFAKLLALLRDPSEPAQRLKDFAPFAGVLKWQERQTAIPECAYNF
;
A
#
# COMPACT_ATOMS: atom_id res chain seq x y z
N MET A 1 1.08 18.43 1.20
CA MET A 1 0.03 17.50 1.68
C MET A 1 0.49 16.11 1.30
N LYS A 2 0.55 15.15 2.24
CA LYS A 2 0.99 13.78 1.93
C LYS A 2 -0.15 13.03 1.23
N ASN A 3 0.18 12.28 0.19
CA ASN A 3 -0.77 11.38 -0.46
C ASN A 3 -0.97 10.09 0.37
N LEU A 4 -1.99 9.30 0.02
CA LEU A 4 -2.31 8.07 0.75
C LEU A 4 -1.15 7.06 0.78
N HIS A 5 -0.35 6.97 -0.28
CA HIS A 5 0.78 6.04 -0.36
C HIS A 5 1.94 6.47 0.53
N GLU A 6 2.19 7.78 0.65
CA GLU A 6 3.18 8.33 1.58
C GLU A 6 2.79 8.04 3.04
N LEU A 7 1.51 8.16 3.38
CA LEU A 7 1.02 7.78 4.72
C LEU A 7 1.16 6.28 5.00
N VAL A 8 0.91 5.43 4.01
CA VAL A 8 1.17 3.99 4.13
C VAL A 8 2.66 3.73 4.35
N ALA A 9 3.54 4.41 3.61
CA ALA A 9 4.99 4.27 3.78
C ALA A 9 5.42 4.65 5.20
N ASP A 10 4.95 5.79 5.69
CA ASP A 10 5.28 6.28 7.04
C ASP A 10 4.79 5.31 8.12
N LYS A 11 3.57 4.79 7.99
CA LYS A 11 3.03 3.81 8.93
C LYS A 11 3.85 2.52 8.96
N LEU A 12 4.25 2.01 7.79
CA LEU A 12 5.06 0.80 7.70
C LEU A 12 6.48 1.01 8.27
N GLU A 13 7.06 2.18 8.03
CA GLU A 13 8.39 2.55 8.50
C GLU A 13 8.44 2.72 10.03
N GLN A 14 7.43 3.37 10.62
CA GLN A 14 7.32 3.63 12.06
C GLN A 14 6.88 2.40 12.87
N ALA A 15 6.23 1.43 12.24
CA ALA A 15 5.82 0.20 12.91
C ALA A 15 7.04 -0.63 13.35
N ASP A 16 6.96 -1.23 14.54
CA ASP A 16 7.90 -2.26 14.97
C ASP A 16 7.86 -3.49 14.04
N PRO A 17 8.88 -4.37 14.05
CA PRO A 17 8.96 -5.48 13.12
C PRO A 17 7.74 -6.43 13.13
N ALA A 18 7.15 -6.69 14.31
CA ALA A 18 6.02 -7.60 14.44
C ALA A 18 4.74 -6.95 13.89
N ALA A 19 4.47 -5.69 14.26
CA ALA A 19 3.37 -4.91 13.74
C ALA A 19 3.48 -4.72 12.23
N ARG A 20 4.68 -4.45 11.71
CA ARG A 20 4.95 -4.33 10.27
C ARG A 20 4.62 -5.61 9.51
N ALA A 21 5.00 -6.77 10.04
CA ALA A 21 4.66 -8.06 9.43
C ALA A 21 3.13 -8.23 9.32
N VAL A 22 2.39 -7.89 10.37
CA VAL A 22 0.91 -7.90 10.36
C VAL A 22 0.35 -6.92 9.33
N LEU A 23 0.89 -5.70 9.25
CA LEU A 23 0.45 -4.68 8.29
C LEU A 23 0.69 -5.11 6.84
N LEU A 24 1.78 -5.84 6.55
CA LEU A 24 2.08 -6.37 5.22
C LEU A 24 1.22 -7.58 4.84
N ASN A 25 0.61 -8.28 5.80
CA ASN A 25 -0.33 -9.38 5.52
C ASN A 25 -1.69 -8.88 5.02
N ILE A 26 -2.12 -7.68 5.43
CA ILE A 26 -3.37 -7.06 4.96
C ILE A 26 -3.42 -6.94 3.42
N PRO A 27 -2.43 -6.31 2.75
CA PRO A 27 -2.44 -6.19 1.31
C PRO A 27 -2.31 -7.55 0.59
N LEU A 28 -1.59 -8.52 1.16
CA LEU A 28 -1.54 -9.88 0.61
C LEU A 28 -2.93 -10.54 0.62
N ALA A 29 -3.64 -10.46 1.74
CA ALA A 29 -5.01 -10.98 1.84
C ALA A 29 -5.99 -10.25 0.90
N ASN A 30 -5.79 -8.94 0.68
CA ASN A 30 -6.59 -8.18 -0.30
C ASN A 30 -6.35 -8.67 -1.72
N ILE A 31 -5.09 -8.91 -2.10
CA ILE A 31 -4.74 -9.49 -3.40
C ILE A 31 -5.46 -10.83 -3.59
N ASP A 32 -5.39 -11.73 -2.61
CA ASP A 32 -6.01 -13.06 -2.68
C ASP A 32 -7.52 -12.94 -2.91
N ARG A 33 -8.19 -12.08 -2.14
CA ARG A 33 -9.63 -11.83 -2.26
C ARG A 33 -10.00 -11.23 -3.63
N TRP A 34 -9.23 -10.26 -4.12
CA TRP A 34 -9.52 -9.61 -5.40
C TRP A 34 -9.30 -10.54 -6.58
N LEU A 35 -8.24 -11.36 -6.54
CA LEU A 35 -8.00 -12.40 -7.54
C LEU A 35 -9.12 -13.44 -7.53
N ALA A 36 -9.56 -13.89 -6.36
CA ALA A 36 -10.69 -14.82 -6.24
C ALA A 36 -12.01 -14.24 -6.80
N ASN A 37 -12.19 -12.92 -6.70
CA ASN A 37 -13.37 -12.21 -7.22
C ASN A 37 -13.25 -11.80 -8.71
N GLY A 38 -12.21 -12.22 -9.43
CA GLY A 38 -12.07 -11.97 -10.86
C GLY A 38 -11.64 -10.55 -11.23
N HIS A 39 -10.76 -9.93 -10.45
CA HIS A 39 -10.22 -8.60 -10.74
C HIS A 39 -9.63 -8.50 -12.18
N THR A 40 -9.88 -7.39 -12.86
CA THR A 40 -9.58 -7.20 -14.30
C THR A 40 -8.09 -7.11 -14.65
N ALA A 41 -7.24 -6.81 -13.66
CA ALA A 41 -5.79 -6.67 -13.82
C ALA A 41 -4.99 -7.65 -12.93
N PRO A 42 -5.09 -8.98 -13.14
CA PRO A 42 -4.44 -9.97 -12.27
C PRO A 42 -2.90 -9.87 -12.30
N HIS A 43 -2.32 -9.50 -13.45
CA HIS A 43 -0.88 -9.32 -13.60
C HIS A 43 -0.32 -8.18 -12.72
N ARG A 44 -1.08 -7.09 -12.51
CA ARG A 44 -0.70 -6.00 -11.60
C ARG A 44 -0.77 -6.44 -10.15
N LEU A 45 -1.78 -7.22 -9.79
CA LEU A 45 -1.91 -7.76 -8.44
C LEU A 45 -0.80 -8.74 -8.11
N GLU A 46 -0.42 -9.59 -9.06
CA GLU A 46 0.72 -10.50 -8.88
C GLU A 46 2.05 -9.73 -8.77
N GLN A 47 2.24 -8.66 -9.56
CA GLN A 47 3.39 -7.77 -9.41
C GLN A 47 3.45 -7.17 -7.99
N TRP A 48 2.32 -6.70 -7.46
CA TRP A 48 2.22 -6.23 -6.08
C TRP A 48 2.53 -7.32 -5.06
N ARG A 49 2.03 -8.55 -5.26
CA ARG A 49 2.31 -9.69 -4.39
C ARG A 49 3.82 -9.93 -4.29
N GLN A 50 4.52 -9.94 -5.42
CA GLN A 50 5.98 -10.14 -5.44
C GLN A 50 6.73 -9.04 -4.69
N ILE A 51 6.32 -7.78 -4.82
CA ILE A 51 6.92 -6.65 -4.10
C ILE A 51 6.73 -6.83 -2.59
N LEU A 52 5.51 -7.19 -2.15
CA LEU A 52 5.18 -7.38 -0.74
C LEU A 52 5.93 -8.57 -0.12
N LEU A 53 6.00 -9.69 -0.82
CA LEU A 53 6.76 -10.86 -0.37
C LEU A 53 8.26 -10.54 -0.23
N ARG A 54 8.84 -9.80 -1.18
CA ARG A 54 10.22 -9.31 -1.05
C ARG A 54 10.40 -8.38 0.13
N ALA A 55 9.41 -7.51 0.39
CA ALA A 55 9.43 -6.61 1.53
C ALA A 55 9.36 -7.32 2.88
N GLN A 56 8.70 -8.50 2.96
CA GLN A 56 8.74 -9.34 4.15
C GLN A 56 10.05 -10.13 4.27
N ALA A 57 10.62 -10.55 3.15
CA ALA A 57 11.78 -11.44 3.12
C ALA A 57 13.10 -10.74 3.46
N SER A 58 13.25 -9.44 3.16
CA SER A 58 14.52 -8.74 3.44
C SER A 58 14.36 -7.25 3.71
N PRO A 59 15.28 -6.64 4.50
CA PRO A 59 15.34 -5.19 4.70
C PRO A 59 15.49 -4.40 3.40
N GLU A 60 16.25 -4.91 2.43
CA GLU A 60 16.42 -4.25 1.12
C GLU A 60 15.12 -4.29 0.31
N GLY A 61 14.38 -5.40 0.37
CA GLY A 61 13.06 -5.50 -0.22
C GLY A 61 12.09 -4.50 0.41
N PHE A 62 12.16 -4.34 1.72
CA PHE A 62 11.34 -3.38 2.45
C PHE A 62 11.68 -1.93 2.06
N ALA A 63 12.98 -1.59 1.98
CA ALA A 63 13.42 -0.27 1.52
C ALA A 63 12.93 0.04 0.10
N LYS A 64 12.93 -0.95 -0.81
CA LYS A 64 12.38 -0.81 -2.17
C LYS A 64 10.87 -0.56 -2.17
N LEU A 65 10.12 -1.20 -1.28
CA LEU A 65 8.69 -0.93 -1.12
C LEU A 65 8.46 0.52 -0.66
N LEU A 66 9.21 1.00 0.34
CA LEU A 66 9.10 2.39 0.81
C LEU A 66 9.45 3.39 -0.29
N ALA A 67 10.51 3.13 -1.04
CA ALA A 67 10.91 3.95 -2.18
C ALA A 67 9.79 4.01 -3.24
N LEU A 68 9.18 2.88 -3.60
CA LEU A 68 8.08 2.81 -4.56
C LEU A 68 6.86 3.61 -4.09
N LEU A 69 6.49 3.51 -2.82
CA LEU A 69 5.35 4.24 -2.26
C LEU A 69 5.57 5.76 -2.34
N ARG A 70 6.80 6.21 -2.11
CA ARG A 70 7.22 7.61 -2.12
C ARG A 70 7.59 8.14 -3.52
N ASP A 71 7.76 7.27 -4.51
CA ASP A 71 8.18 7.66 -5.87
C ASP A 71 7.08 8.44 -6.60
N PRO A 72 7.29 9.73 -6.95
CA PRO A 72 6.29 10.53 -7.66
C PRO A 72 6.25 10.25 -9.16
N SER A 73 7.10 9.38 -9.71
CA SER A 73 7.18 9.11 -11.15
C SER A 73 5.89 8.53 -11.72
N GLU A 74 5.56 8.88 -12.96
CA GLU A 74 4.36 8.39 -13.65
C GLU A 74 4.27 6.85 -13.71
N PRO A 75 5.36 6.10 -13.99
CA PRO A 75 5.32 4.64 -13.95
C PRO A 75 4.98 4.10 -12.56
N ALA A 76 5.49 4.72 -11.49
CA ALA A 76 5.17 4.33 -10.12
C ALA A 76 3.71 4.66 -9.78
N GLN A 77 3.18 5.80 -10.23
CA GLN A 77 1.76 6.15 -10.08
C GLN A 77 0.85 5.11 -10.75
N ARG A 78 1.14 4.74 -12.01
CA ARG A 78 0.36 3.70 -12.72
C ARG A 78 0.35 2.35 -12.00
N LEU A 79 1.42 2.00 -11.29
CA LEU A 79 1.43 0.79 -10.46
C LEU A 79 0.62 0.98 -9.17
N LYS A 80 0.70 2.17 -8.56
CA LYS A 80 -0.01 2.55 -7.34
C LYS A 80 -1.53 2.63 -7.51
N ASP A 81 -2.04 2.82 -8.73
CA ASP A 81 -3.47 2.73 -9.03
C ASP A 81 -4.09 1.36 -8.66
N PHE A 82 -3.26 0.30 -8.62
CA PHE A 82 -3.65 -1.06 -8.24
C PHE A 82 -3.20 -1.45 -6.83
N ALA A 83 -2.84 -0.47 -6.00
CA ALA A 83 -2.21 -0.76 -4.73
C ALA A 83 -3.17 -1.43 -3.72
N PRO A 84 -2.80 -2.60 -3.15
CA PRO A 84 -3.68 -3.39 -2.29
C PRO A 84 -3.75 -2.93 -0.83
N PHE A 85 -3.47 -1.67 -0.52
CA PHE A 85 -3.37 -1.17 0.88
C PHE A 85 -4.70 -0.81 1.54
N ALA A 86 -5.83 -1.24 0.96
CA ALA A 86 -7.14 -1.06 1.56
C ALA A 86 -7.17 -1.67 2.97
N GLY A 87 -7.43 -0.84 3.99
CA GLY A 87 -7.48 -1.29 5.39
C GLY A 87 -6.16 -1.19 6.16
N VAL A 88 -5.04 -0.82 5.53
CA VAL A 88 -3.77 -0.58 6.23
C VAL A 88 -3.82 0.71 7.06
N LEU A 89 -4.34 1.79 6.48
CA LEU A 89 -4.62 3.03 7.21
C LEU A 89 -6.00 2.94 7.89
N LYS A 90 -6.05 3.30 9.17
CA LYS A 90 -7.27 3.57 9.94
C LYS A 90 -7.90 4.86 9.42
N TRP A 91 -9.19 5.05 9.72
CA TRP A 91 -9.96 6.22 9.31
C TRP A 91 -9.26 7.55 9.68
N GLN A 92 -8.82 7.70 10.93
CA GLN A 92 -8.13 8.89 11.43
C GLN A 92 -6.84 9.20 10.64
N GLU A 93 -6.07 8.17 10.28
CA GLU A 93 -4.85 8.32 9.49
C GLU A 93 -5.14 8.70 8.04
N ARG A 94 -6.33 8.40 7.51
CA ARG A 94 -6.69 8.83 6.14
C ARG A 94 -7.07 10.30 6.08
N GLN A 95 -7.66 10.83 7.16
CA GLN A 95 -8.11 12.22 7.23
C GLN A 95 -6.96 13.22 7.06
N THR A 96 -5.71 12.86 7.38
CA THR A 96 -4.54 13.71 7.14
C THR A 96 -4.13 13.83 5.67
N ALA A 97 -4.58 12.93 4.79
CA ALA A 97 -4.36 13.00 3.34
C ALA A 97 -5.59 13.48 2.55
N ILE A 98 -6.78 13.48 3.16
CA ILE A 98 -8.00 13.94 2.52
C ILE A 98 -8.12 15.44 2.80
N PRO A 99 -7.94 16.34 1.81
CA PRO A 99 -8.31 17.74 2.00
C PRO A 99 -9.81 17.81 2.33
N GLU A 100 -10.21 18.70 3.24
CA GLU A 100 -11.57 18.88 3.79
C GLU A 100 -12.72 19.09 2.76
N CYS A 101 -12.51 18.89 1.46
CA CYS A 101 -13.50 19.11 0.43
C CYS A 101 -14.07 17.79 -0.11
N ALA A 102 -15.05 17.20 0.60
CA ALA A 102 -16.09 16.34 0.01
C ALA A 102 -17.09 15.91 1.09
N TYR A 103 -17.99 16.82 1.50
CA TYR A 103 -19.35 16.57 2.03
C TYR A 103 -19.76 17.79 2.88
N ASN A 104 -20.09 18.88 2.20
CA ASN A 104 -21.15 19.76 2.70
C ASN A 104 -22.42 19.22 2.06
N PHE A 105 -23.31 18.64 2.87
CA PHE A 105 -24.70 18.34 2.47
C PHE A 105 -25.52 19.63 2.46
#